data_AF-A0A957PJV4-F1
#
_entry.id   AF-A0A957PJV4-F1
#
_cell.length_a   1.000
_cell.length_b   1.000
_cell.length_c   1.000
_cell.angle_alpha   90.00
_cell.angle_beta   90.00
_cell.angle_gamma   90.00
#
_symmetry.space_group_name_H-M   'P 1'
#
loop_
_entity.id
_entity.type
_entity.pdbx_description
1 polymer ?
#
loop_
_entity_poly.entity_id
_entity_poly.type
_entity_poly.pdbx_seq_one_letter_code
_entity_poly.pdbx_strand_id
1 'polypeptide(L)'
;PPWASNFPGDFSDVRAETIIYDWCDQCKDGAGCNTWSSLALSIPQVQQFWRDHPRMVKLPERHVEIANSPAVLVGYANVTDSAKIEVAFSTNTFEIIYIG
;
A
#
# COMPACT_ATOMS: atom_id res chain seq x y z
N PRO A 1 8.54 -10.11 19.34
CA PRO A 1 8.40 -9.07 20.38
C PRO A 1 7.15 -9.33 21.24
N PRO A 2 7.06 -8.81 22.49
CA PRO A 2 6.03 -9.16 23.47
C PRO A 2 4.59 -8.75 23.11
N TRP A 3 4.37 -8.08 21.97
CA TRP A 3 3.04 -7.73 21.44
C TRP A 3 2.46 -8.75 20.46
N ALA A 4 3.23 -9.77 20.05
CA ALA A 4 2.81 -10.72 19.01
C ALA A 4 1.80 -11.78 19.47
N SER A 5 1.52 -11.88 20.78
CA SER A 5 0.69 -12.96 21.35
C SER A 5 -0.82 -12.69 21.42
N ASN A 6 -1.28 -11.50 21.02
CA ASN A 6 -2.67 -11.06 21.22
C ASN A 6 -3.48 -10.85 19.93
N PHE A 7 -3.04 -11.36 18.78
CA PHE A 7 -3.82 -11.24 17.54
C PHE A 7 -4.86 -12.38 17.45
N PRO A 8 -6.18 -12.08 17.47
CA PRO A 8 -7.21 -13.07 17.24
C PRO A 8 -7.40 -13.21 15.72
N GLY A 9 -6.67 -14.14 15.12
CA GLY A 9 -6.84 -14.44 13.70
C GLY A 9 -5.95 -15.59 13.27
N ASP A 10 -6.55 -16.57 12.60
CA ASP A 10 -5.83 -17.54 11.80
C ASP A 10 -5.29 -16.82 10.56
N PHE A 11 -3.99 -16.51 10.54
CA PHE A 11 -3.33 -15.82 9.43
C PHE A 11 -3.00 -16.77 8.26
N SER A 12 -3.50 -18.01 8.27
CA SER A 12 -3.22 -19.02 7.25
C SER A 12 -3.67 -18.63 5.84
N ASP A 13 -4.61 -17.67 5.71
CA ASP A 13 -5.13 -17.17 4.43
C ASP A 13 -4.51 -15.83 3.99
N VAL A 14 -3.64 -15.24 4.82
CA VAL A 14 -2.80 -14.13 4.39
C VAL A 14 -1.70 -14.77 3.53
N ARG A 15 -1.97 -14.89 2.22
CA ARG A 15 -0.90 -15.04 1.23
C ARG A 15 0.22 -14.12 1.64
N ALA A 16 1.48 -14.58 1.60
CA ALA A 16 2.69 -13.94 2.11
C ALA A 16 2.95 -12.51 1.56
N GLU A 17 2.01 -11.60 1.78
CA GLU A 17 2.10 -10.17 1.59
C GLU A 17 3.02 -9.70 2.70
N THR A 18 4.19 -9.21 2.30
CA THR A 18 5.16 -8.60 3.20
C THR A 18 4.43 -7.63 4.11
N ILE A 19 4.50 -7.83 5.43
CA ILE A 19 3.98 -6.90 6.43
C ILE A 19 5.11 -5.90 6.78
N ILE A 20 4.79 -4.61 6.76
CA ILE A 20 5.61 -3.43 6.91
C ILE A 20 4.86 -2.71 8.01
N TYR A 21 5.59 -2.49 9.09
CA TYR A 21 5.09 -1.78 10.24
C TYR A 21 5.51 -0.33 10.07
N ASP A 22 4.54 0.58 10.09
CA ASP A 22 4.82 2.00 10.24
C ASP A 22 4.51 2.44 11.67
N TRP A 23 5.39 3.28 12.22
CA TRP A 23 5.34 3.73 13.60
C TRP A 23 5.07 5.23 13.65
N CYS A 24 3.98 5.61 14.30
CA CYS A 24 3.67 7.02 14.51
C CYS A 24 4.23 7.52 15.84
N ASP A 25 5.22 8.41 15.78
CA ASP A 25 5.83 8.99 16.98
C ASP A 25 4.91 9.89 17.80
N GLN A 26 3.86 10.44 17.19
CA GLN A 26 2.88 11.28 17.89
C GLN A 26 1.84 10.43 18.62
N CYS A 27 1.33 9.38 17.96
CA CYS A 27 0.29 8.52 18.52
C CYS A 27 0.84 7.38 19.38
N LYS A 28 2.15 7.09 19.30
CA LYS A 28 2.83 5.96 19.96
C LYS A 28 2.21 4.60 19.63
N ASP A 29 1.66 4.50 18.43
CA ASP A 29 0.99 3.30 17.95
C ASP A 29 1.57 2.88 16.59
N GLY A 30 1.59 1.56 16.38
CA GLY A 30 2.08 0.93 15.16
C GLY A 30 0.92 0.41 14.34
N ALA A 31 0.77 0.92 13.12
CA ALA A 31 -0.19 0.37 12.18
C ALA A 31 0.45 -0.82 11.46
N GLY A 32 0.04 -2.04 11.81
CA GLY A 32 0.28 -3.23 10.98
C GLY A 32 -0.79 -3.27 9.89
N CYS A 33 -0.43 -2.92 8.66
CA CYS A 33 -1.38 -2.87 7.55
C CYS A 33 -0.72 -3.39 6.27
N ASN A 34 -1.51 -4.01 5.39
CA ASN A 34 -1.08 -4.44 4.05
C ASN A 34 -0.40 -3.26 3.33
N THR A 35 0.82 -3.50 2.91
CA THR A 35 1.93 -2.58 3.15
C THR A 35 2.21 -1.62 2.02
N TRP A 36 1.97 -2.12 0.81
CA TRP A 36 2.13 -1.37 -0.41
C TRP A 36 1.06 -0.29 -0.53
N SER A 37 -0.14 -0.55 0.00
CA SER A 37 -1.23 0.42 0.05
C SER A 37 -0.94 1.58 0.99
N SER A 38 -0.52 1.29 2.23
CA SER A 38 -0.12 2.33 3.17
C SER A 38 1.09 3.14 2.66
N LEU A 39 2.06 2.45 2.05
CA LEU A 39 3.21 3.11 1.42
C LEU A 39 2.79 4.00 0.24
N ALA A 40 1.84 3.57 -0.60
CA ALA A 40 1.32 4.39 -1.68
C ALA A 40 0.65 5.67 -1.16
N LEU A 41 -0.13 5.59 -0.06
CA LEU A 41 -0.79 6.76 0.53
C LEU A 41 0.18 7.78 1.14
N SER A 42 1.43 7.40 1.45
CA SER A 42 2.44 8.35 1.93
C SER A 42 3.09 9.15 0.80
N ILE A 43 2.89 8.75 -0.46
CA ILE A 43 3.47 9.42 -1.64
C ILE A 43 2.73 10.74 -1.92
N PRO A 44 3.45 11.88 -2.08
CA PRO A 44 2.82 13.19 -2.27
C PRO A 44 1.82 13.26 -3.43
N GLN A 45 2.10 12.57 -4.54
CA GLN A 45 1.23 12.50 -5.71
C GLN A 45 -0.10 11.80 -5.41
N VAL A 46 -0.05 10.71 -4.64
CA VAL A 46 -1.25 9.97 -4.20
C VAL A 46 -2.03 10.78 -3.18
N GLN A 47 -1.34 11.48 -2.27
CA GLN A 47 -1.99 12.41 -1.35
C GLN A 47 -2.66 13.57 -2.10
N GLN A 48 -2.03 14.07 -3.16
CA GLN A 48 -2.63 15.11 -3.99
C GLN A 48 -3.86 14.59 -4.71
N PHE A 49 -3.76 13.41 -5.34
CA PHE A 49 -4.91 12.73 -5.93
C PHE A 49 -6.04 12.53 -4.92
N TRP A 50 -5.74 12.19 -3.66
CA TRP A 50 -6.76 12.08 -2.61
C TRP A 50 -7.43 13.41 -2.28
N ARG A 51 -6.65 14.49 -2.17
CA ARG A 51 -7.20 15.83 -1.95
C ARG A 51 -8.13 16.26 -3.07
N ASP A 52 -7.77 15.93 -4.32
CA ASP A 52 -8.56 16.26 -5.51
C ASP A 52 -9.78 15.34 -5.67
N HIS A 53 -9.69 14.09 -5.20
CA HIS A 53 -10.74 13.06 -5.26
C HIS A 53 -11.00 12.42 -3.89
N PRO A 54 -11.76 13.07 -2.98
CA PRO A 54 -11.91 12.61 -1.60
C PRO A 54 -12.55 11.23 -1.41
N ARG A 55 -13.27 10.74 -2.43
CA ARG A 55 -13.99 9.46 -2.42
C ARG A 55 -13.22 8.38 -3.19
N MET A 56 -12.05 8.01 -2.68
CA MET A 56 -11.24 6.96 -3.29
C MET A 56 -11.61 5.56 -2.80
N VAL A 57 -11.40 4.58 -3.66
CA VAL A 57 -11.38 3.15 -3.33
C VAL A 57 -10.04 2.55 -3.75
N LYS A 58 -9.52 1.62 -2.95
CA LYS A 58 -8.35 0.83 -3.30
C LYS A 58 -8.70 -0.15 -4.42
N LEU A 59 -7.84 -0.23 -5.43
CA LEU A 59 -7.90 -1.25 -6.47
C LEU A 59 -7.18 -2.53 -6.02
N PRO A 60 -7.53 -3.71 -6.57
CA PRO A 60 -6.81 -4.94 -6.29
C PRO A 60 -5.30 -4.79 -6.56
N GLU A 61 -4.47 -5.23 -5.62
CA GLU A 61 -3.02 -5.23 -5.81
C GLU A 61 -2.65 -6.24 -6.89
N ARG A 62 -1.68 -5.87 -7.74
CA ARG A 62 -1.24 -6.70 -8.86
C ARG A 62 0.26 -6.88 -8.81
N HIS A 63 0.72 -8.13 -8.81
CA HIS A 63 2.11 -8.43 -9.10
C HIS A 63 2.33 -8.28 -10.61
N VAL A 64 3.32 -7.47 -10.97
CA VAL A 64 3.65 -7.13 -12.36
C VAL A 64 5.17 -7.21 -12.55
N GLU A 65 5.60 -7.22 -13.80
CA GLU A 65 7.02 -7.12 -14.16
C GLU A 65 7.21 -5.82 -14.95
N ILE A 66 8.08 -4.94 -14.46
CA ILE A 66 8.40 -3.67 -15.11
C ILE A 66 9.90 -3.65 -15.38
N ALA A 67 10.30 -3.45 -16.63
CA ALA A 67 11.70 -3.45 -17.06
C ALA A 67 12.49 -4.69 -16.56
N ASN A 68 11.90 -5.88 -16.71
CA ASN A 68 12.45 -7.17 -16.24
C ASN A 68 12.68 -7.26 -14.72
N SER A 69 11.97 -6.44 -13.93
CA SER A 69 12.06 -6.41 -12.47
C SER A 69 10.68 -6.68 -11.83
N PRO A 70 10.59 -7.62 -10.87
CA PRO A 70 9.34 -7.87 -10.16
C PRO A 70 8.87 -6.64 -9.37
N ALA A 71 7.59 -6.32 -9.52
CA ALA A 71 6.97 -5.17 -8.88
C ALA A 71 5.57 -5.48 -8.36
N VAL A 72 5.12 -4.73 -7.37
CA VAL A 72 3.72 -4.69 -6.93
C VAL A 72 3.12 -3.36 -7.36
N LEU A 73 2.04 -3.44 -8.11
CA LEU A 73 1.25 -2.30 -8.53
C LEU A 73 0.07 -2.12 -7.59
N VAL A 74 0.01 -0.96 -6.96
CA VAL A 74 -1.05 -0.51 -6.06
C VAL A 74 -1.81 0.60 -6.74
N GLY A 75 -3.14 0.54 -6.71
CA GLY A 75 -3.97 1.55 -7.35
C GLY A 75 -5.05 2.09 -6.43
N TYR A 76 -5.44 3.34 -6.70
CA TYR A 76 -6.62 3.98 -6.18
C TYR A 76 -7.45 4.53 -7.33
N ALA A 77 -8.76 4.44 -7.22
CA ALA A 77 -9.69 5.05 -8.16
C ALA A 77 -10.68 5.92 -7.39
N ASN A 78 -11.12 7.02 -7.99
CA ASN A 78 -12.28 7.73 -7.48
C ASN A 78 -13.54 6.91 -7.75
N VAL A 79 -14.47 6.92 -6.80
CA VAL A 79 -15.74 6.19 -6.92
C VAL A 79 -16.70 6.89 -7.89
N THR A 80 -16.58 8.22 -8.05
CA THR A 80 -17.57 9.03 -8.77
C THR A 80 -17.20 9.38 -10.21
N ASP A 81 -15.95 9.19 -10.60
CA ASP A 81 -15.47 9.44 -11.97
C ASP A 81 -14.45 8.36 -12.40
N SER A 82 -13.82 8.55 -13.56
CA SER A 82 -12.83 7.61 -14.10
C SER A 82 -11.38 7.92 -13.68
N ALA A 83 -11.16 8.82 -12.73
CA ALA A 83 -9.82 9.18 -12.29
C ALA A 83 -9.21 8.04 -11.48
N LYS A 84 -7.95 7.73 -11.77
CA LYS A 84 -7.18 6.70 -11.08
C LYS A 84 -5.73 7.13 -10.94
N ILE A 85 -5.06 6.57 -9.96
CA ILE A 85 -3.62 6.66 -9.78
C ILE A 85 -3.08 5.30 -9.37
N GLU A 86 -1.99 4.88 -9.99
CA GLU A 86 -1.31 3.62 -9.76
C GLU A 86 0.17 3.89 -9.45
N VAL A 87 0.71 3.16 -8.48
CA VAL A 87 2.11 3.22 -8.06
C VAL A 87 2.69 1.82 -8.14
N ALA A 88 3.81 1.67 -8.82
CA ALA A 88 4.55 0.41 -8.85
C ALA A 88 5.76 0.49 -7.93
N PHE A 89 5.87 -0.49 -7.03
CA PHE A 89 7.01 -0.65 -6.15
C PHE A 89 7.82 -1.87 -6.54
N SER A 90 9.15 -1.76 -6.49
CA SER A 90 10.05 -2.91 -6.55
C SER A 90 9.80 -3.83 -5.36
N THR A 91 9.57 -5.13 -5.61
CA THR A 91 9.38 -6.10 -4.50
C THR A 91 10.67 -6.35 -3.72
N ASN A 92 11.82 -6.02 -4.31
CA ASN A 92 13.13 -6.31 -3.73
C ASN A 92 13.69 -5.12 -2.95
N THR A 93 13.41 -3.90 -3.42
CA THR A 93 14.01 -2.66 -2.88
C THR A 93 12.99 -1.71 -2.25
N PHE A 94 11.68 -1.96 -2.42
CA PHE A 94 10.59 -1.05 -2.03
C PHE A 94 10.64 0.32 -2.72
N GLU A 95 11.54 0.50 -3.69
CA GLU A 95 11.67 1.73 -4.46
C GLU A 95 10.49 1.89 -5.42
N ILE A 96 10.11 3.14 -5.65
CA ILE A 96 9.09 3.49 -6.63
C ILE A 96 9.68 3.36 -8.03
N ILE A 97 9.10 2.48 -8.84
CA ILE A 97 9.48 2.28 -10.24
C ILE A 97 8.63 3.17 -11.15
N TYR A 98 7.37 3.40 -10.78
CA TYR A 98 6.39 4.13 -11.59
C TYR A 98 5.30 4.77 -10.73
N ILE A 99 4.80 5.93 -11.19
CA ILE A 99 3.60 6.60 -10.69
C ILE A 99 2.84 7.12 -11.92
N GLY A 100 1.54 6.89 -12.02
CA GLY A 100 0.68 7.54 -13.02
C GLY A 100 -0.75 7.04 -13.06
#